data_AF-A0ABD3P853-F1
#
_entry.id   AF-A0ABD3P853-F1
#
_cell.length_a   1.000
_cell.length_b   1.000
_cell.length_c   1.000
_cell.angle_alpha   90.00
_cell.angle_beta   90.00
_cell.angle_gamma   90.00
#
_symmetry.space_group_name_H-M   'P 1'
#
loop_
_entity.id
_entity.type
_entity.pdbx_description
1 polymer ?
#
loop_
_entity_poly.entity_id
_entity_poly.type
_entity_poly.pdbx_seq_one_letter_code
_entity_poly.pdbx_strand_id
1 'polypeptide(L)'
;MEIPRNIHLAPNPPHPPLLPTRHHRTPPRILPHIHPLPPTTIRSSPHHTPGRHGPTPPLRHPTPYTGRTSPLDLGHGGTHGYETSGVMGALAFLSSGRAEEYLSRLNVVVVPCVCPWGYERMERWTQKAVDPNRSFRRGDDGGKELLLRTEESLALMTFLDSIGNGDGAGVRWLCHLDLHETTDTDRSEFCPAKAARDGEVEYEDHIPDGFYLVGDSVECQLEWYRAIIEAVERVTHIADAAEDGTLVGEPVVSRGVIVVPKKKLGLCAGGAAPGAKYVVTTEVYPDSDRTNPEQCVLAQMETVCAAFDYLLENEIGKEEGITIRCAADDDFAMLNEFHVTNHLDETCHFPGEREHQLCDLQEDFPHLHSLESFRRGKFWVATADDNMLGNSNIVGCIGLLPDKDDPDKITWLNTFSVAKSKRGRKIGSRLMDAAVSAVKTDRVRLVTLGGHSEGIDVMGLARLLYEKNGFARYKSETVSYGHETTIDLLYYEKIM
;
A
#
# COMPACT_ATOMS: atom_id res chain seq x y z
N MET A 1 -11.81 20.48 4.82
CA MET A 1 -10.70 19.62 5.27
C MET A 1 -9.53 19.94 4.36
N GLU A 2 -8.37 20.33 4.92
CA GLU A 2 -7.19 20.60 4.09
C GLU A 2 -6.60 19.27 3.60
N ILE A 3 -6.26 19.19 2.32
CA ILE A 3 -5.66 17.99 1.73
C ILE A 3 -4.16 17.97 2.10
N PRO A 4 -3.63 16.87 2.67
CA PRO A 4 -2.21 16.75 3.03
C PRO A 4 -1.26 16.96 1.83
N ARG A 5 -0.06 17.50 2.08
CA ARG A 5 0.93 17.88 1.05
C ARG A 5 1.44 16.73 0.15
N ASN A 6 1.21 15.48 0.54
CA ASN A 6 1.66 14.28 -0.18
C ASN A 6 0.56 13.62 -1.03
N ILE A 7 -0.63 14.24 -1.11
CA ILE A 7 -1.72 13.82 -2.00
C ILE A 7 -1.78 14.77 -3.18
N HIS A 8 -1.66 14.22 -4.39
CA HIS A 8 -1.86 14.97 -5.63
C HIS A 8 -3.23 14.64 -6.22
N LEU A 9 -4.10 15.66 -6.34
CA LEU A 9 -5.36 15.56 -7.07
C LEU A 9 -5.20 16.11 -8.49
N ALA A 10 -5.71 15.37 -9.47
CA ALA A 10 -5.83 15.86 -10.84
C ALA A 10 -6.99 16.87 -10.96
N PRO A 11 -6.86 17.93 -11.78
CA PRO A 11 -8.00 18.77 -12.16
C PRO A 11 -8.95 17.99 -13.09
N ASN A 12 -10.26 18.24 -12.97
CA ASN A 12 -11.24 17.65 -13.88
C ASN A 12 -10.99 18.08 -15.34
N PRO A 13 -11.18 17.19 -16.33
CA PRO A 13 -11.18 17.59 -17.74
C PRO A 13 -12.30 18.60 -18.02
N PRO A 14 -12.12 19.53 -18.97
CA PRO A 14 -13.12 20.55 -19.29
C PRO A 14 -14.40 19.94 -19.84
N HIS A 15 -15.56 20.45 -19.40
CA HIS A 15 -16.86 20.04 -19.93
C HIS A 15 -17.05 20.53 -21.39
N PRO A 16 -17.55 19.69 -22.31
CA PRO A 16 -18.09 20.15 -23.58
C PRO A 16 -19.42 20.93 -23.35
N PRO A 17 -19.80 21.85 -24.27
CA PRO A 17 -21.02 22.65 -24.09
C PRO A 17 -22.29 21.79 -24.10
N LEU A 18 -23.17 22.04 -23.12
CA LEU A 18 -24.45 21.35 -22.94
C LEU A 18 -25.43 21.69 -24.08
N LEU A 19 -25.90 20.67 -24.81
CA LEU A 19 -27.14 20.75 -25.60
C LEU A 19 -28.35 20.42 -24.69
N PRO A 20 -29.49 21.15 -24.81
CA PRO A 20 -30.60 21.02 -23.88
C PRO A 20 -31.41 19.75 -24.17
N THR A 21 -31.43 18.79 -23.24
CA THR A 21 -32.41 17.68 -23.24
C THR A 21 -33.00 17.47 -21.84
N ARG A 22 -34.25 16.98 -21.83
CA ARG A 22 -35.21 17.01 -20.73
C ARG A 22 -34.81 16.18 -19.50
N HIS A 23 -35.28 16.68 -18.36
CA HIS A 23 -35.10 16.22 -16.99
C HIS A 23 -35.17 14.71 -16.73
N HIS A 24 -34.08 14.17 -16.19
CA HIS A 24 -34.10 13.15 -15.13
C HIS A 24 -33.55 13.80 -13.83
N ARG A 25 -34.07 13.37 -12.68
CA ARG A 25 -33.69 13.92 -11.37
C ARG A 25 -32.19 13.70 -11.13
N THR A 26 -31.48 14.80 -10.94
CA THR A 26 -30.04 14.88 -10.69
C THR A 26 -29.66 14.13 -9.40
N PRO A 27 -28.64 13.25 -9.42
CA PRO A 27 -27.95 12.84 -8.20
C PRO A 27 -27.27 14.07 -7.55
N PRO A 28 -26.92 14.04 -6.25
CA PRO A 28 -26.25 15.16 -5.60
C PRO A 28 -24.97 15.52 -6.36
N ARG A 29 -24.83 16.81 -6.69
CA ARG A 29 -23.64 17.37 -7.35
C ARG A 29 -22.40 17.00 -6.54
N ILE A 30 -21.33 16.54 -7.20
CA ILE A 30 -19.97 16.38 -6.62
C ILE A 30 -19.35 17.75 -6.23
N LEU A 31 -19.88 18.85 -6.77
CA LEU A 31 -19.33 20.20 -6.65
C LEU A 31 -19.31 20.87 -5.24
N PRO A 32 -20.17 20.57 -4.24
CA PRO A 32 -20.12 21.30 -2.97
C PRO A 32 -18.94 20.89 -2.07
N HIS A 33 -18.18 19.83 -2.42
CA HIS A 33 -17.05 19.36 -1.61
C HIS A 33 -15.67 19.83 -2.10
N ILE A 34 -15.59 20.58 -3.20
CA ILE A 34 -14.33 21.08 -3.76
C ILE A 34 -14.41 22.61 -3.90
N HIS A 35 -14.09 23.34 -2.83
CA HIS A 35 -13.85 24.78 -2.89
C HIS A 35 -12.39 25.08 -3.27
N PRO A 36 -12.11 26.04 -4.16
CA PRO A 36 -10.74 26.51 -4.40
C PRO A 36 -10.25 27.33 -3.19
N LEU A 37 -9.11 26.93 -2.62
CA LEU A 37 -8.42 27.66 -1.56
C LEU A 37 -7.79 28.98 -2.08
N PRO A 38 -7.61 30.01 -1.22
CA PRO A 38 -7.21 31.36 -1.64
C PRO A 38 -5.74 31.44 -2.09
N PRO A 39 -5.38 32.47 -2.87
CA PRO A 39 -4.12 32.51 -3.60
C PRO A 39 -2.97 32.98 -2.71
N THR A 40 -1.99 32.12 -2.46
CA THR A 40 -0.68 32.54 -1.95
C THR A 40 0.39 32.37 -3.02
N THR A 41 0.76 33.52 -3.60
CA THR A 41 2.00 33.80 -4.36
C THR A 41 2.31 32.91 -5.57
N ILE A 42 1.67 33.23 -6.69
CA ILE A 42 2.02 32.76 -8.04
C ILE A 42 2.95 33.79 -8.70
N ARG A 43 4.14 33.38 -9.15
CA ARG A 43 4.95 34.16 -10.11
C ARG A 43 4.58 33.74 -11.53
N SER A 44 4.04 34.67 -12.30
CA SER A 44 3.83 34.55 -13.75
C SER A 44 5.15 34.74 -14.52
N SER A 45 5.39 33.94 -15.56
CA SER A 45 6.33 34.28 -16.63
C SER A 45 5.56 34.41 -17.95
N PRO A 46 5.78 35.44 -18.78
CA PRO A 46 4.87 35.78 -19.86
C PRO A 46 5.43 35.32 -21.20
N HIS A 47 4.90 34.27 -21.82
CA HIS A 47 4.94 34.15 -23.29
C HIS A 47 3.76 33.30 -23.79
N HIS A 48 3.09 33.86 -24.81
CA HIS A 48 1.97 33.34 -25.62
C HIS A 48 0.53 33.55 -25.13
N THR A 49 -0.17 34.38 -25.91
CA THR A 49 -1.61 34.61 -25.98
C THR A 49 -2.38 33.33 -26.30
N PRO A 50 -3.45 32.97 -25.56
CA PRO A 50 -4.26 31.79 -25.88
C PRO A 50 -5.33 32.12 -26.94
N GLY A 51 -5.34 31.35 -28.03
CA GLY A 51 -6.53 31.20 -28.87
C GLY A 51 -7.60 30.39 -28.14
N ARG A 52 -8.88 30.78 -28.32
CA ARG A 52 -10.03 29.97 -27.90
C ARG A 52 -9.96 28.61 -28.60
N HIS A 53 -10.17 27.52 -27.85
CA HIS A 53 -10.06 26.09 -28.26
C HIS A 53 -8.70 25.42 -28.01
N GLY A 54 -8.26 25.38 -26.75
CA GLY A 54 -7.17 24.50 -26.30
C GLY A 54 -7.28 24.20 -24.80
N PRO A 55 -6.75 23.06 -24.31
CA PRO A 55 -6.80 22.71 -22.89
C PRO A 55 -5.98 23.70 -22.07
N THR A 56 -6.49 24.08 -20.89
CA THR A 56 -5.75 24.87 -19.89
C THR A 56 -4.53 24.09 -19.38
N PRO A 57 -3.36 24.73 -19.23
CA PRO A 57 -2.17 24.05 -18.72
C PRO A 57 -2.36 23.68 -17.23
N PRO A 58 -1.84 22.52 -16.77
CA PRO A 58 -1.92 22.13 -15.37
C PRO A 58 -1.10 23.07 -14.48
N LEU A 59 -1.71 23.50 -13.37
CA LEU A 59 -1.05 24.31 -12.33
C LEU A 59 -0.28 23.39 -11.37
N ARG A 60 1.03 23.63 -11.25
CA ARG A 60 1.97 22.84 -10.44
C ARG A 60 2.08 23.41 -9.02
N HIS A 61 1.98 22.57 -8.00
CA HIS A 61 2.49 22.89 -6.66
C HIS A 61 3.96 22.48 -6.59
N PRO A 62 4.91 23.36 -6.22
CA PRO A 62 6.32 23.01 -6.16
C PRO A 62 6.63 22.43 -4.78
N THR A 63 6.43 21.13 -4.60
CA THR A 63 7.02 20.40 -3.47
C THR A 63 8.20 19.57 -4.00
N PRO A 64 9.41 19.67 -3.41
CA PRO A 64 10.57 18.95 -3.93
C PRO A 64 10.38 17.45 -3.77
N TYR A 65 10.61 16.72 -4.86
CA TYR A 65 10.77 15.27 -4.86
C TYR A 65 11.94 14.90 -3.93
N THR A 66 11.67 14.17 -2.85
CA THR A 66 12.70 13.75 -1.88
C THR A 66 13.17 12.31 -2.13
N GLY A 67 13.38 11.93 -3.38
CA GLY A 67 14.39 10.97 -3.84
C GLY A 67 14.58 9.59 -3.18
N ARG A 68 13.74 9.08 -2.26
CA ARG A 68 13.96 7.76 -1.61
C ARG A 68 12.71 6.91 -1.33
N THR A 69 11.52 7.38 -1.66
CA THR A 69 10.28 6.59 -1.52
C THR A 69 9.72 6.29 -2.91
N SER A 70 9.59 5.00 -3.25
CA SER A 70 9.03 4.59 -4.54
C SER A 70 7.61 5.15 -4.69
N PRO A 71 7.33 5.94 -5.73
CA PRO A 71 5.99 6.48 -5.95
C PRO A 71 4.99 5.37 -6.27
N LEU A 72 3.85 5.40 -5.61
CA LEU A 72 2.71 4.51 -5.85
C LEU A 72 1.63 5.30 -6.59
N ASP A 73 1.14 4.75 -7.69
CA ASP A 73 -0.10 5.24 -8.28
C ASP A 73 -1.26 4.64 -7.48
N LEU A 74 -2.31 5.41 -7.24
CA LEU A 74 -3.51 4.89 -6.63
C LEU A 74 -4.78 5.31 -7.36
N GLY A 75 -5.63 4.32 -7.60
CA GLY A 75 -7.08 4.48 -7.50
C GLY A 75 -7.65 5.46 -8.50
N HIS A 76 -7.73 5.03 -9.75
CA HIS A 76 -8.60 5.66 -10.71
C HIS A 76 -10.01 5.15 -10.45
N GLY A 77 -10.93 6.05 -10.13
CA GLY A 77 -12.36 5.77 -10.11
C GLY A 77 -13.00 6.31 -11.38
N GLY A 78 -14.10 5.69 -11.81
CA GLY A 78 -14.94 6.25 -12.85
C GLY A 78 -14.28 6.30 -14.24
N THR A 79 -13.46 5.30 -14.59
CA THR A 79 -13.05 5.08 -15.99
C THR A 79 -14.30 4.88 -16.84
N HIS A 80 -15.22 3.99 -16.41
CA HIS A 80 -16.61 4.09 -16.83
C HIS A 80 -17.41 4.92 -15.84
N GLY A 81 -18.28 5.78 -16.34
CA GLY A 81 -18.94 6.75 -15.48
C GLY A 81 -20.11 6.20 -14.67
N TYR A 82 -20.84 5.21 -15.19
CA TYR A 82 -21.97 4.57 -14.50
C TYR A 82 -21.57 3.78 -13.25
N GLU A 83 -20.29 3.45 -13.10
CA GLU A 83 -19.69 2.70 -11.99
C GLU A 83 -19.44 3.63 -10.78
N THR A 84 -20.54 4.04 -10.15
CA THR A 84 -20.57 4.97 -9.02
C THR A 84 -19.67 4.60 -7.83
N SER A 85 -19.56 3.33 -7.45
CA SER A 85 -18.79 2.96 -6.26
C SER A 85 -17.28 3.12 -6.48
N GLY A 86 -16.79 3.02 -7.72
CA GLY A 86 -15.40 3.33 -8.02
C GLY A 86 -15.04 4.79 -7.71
N VAL A 87 -15.91 5.72 -8.14
CA VAL A 87 -15.75 7.16 -7.84
C VAL A 87 -15.90 7.44 -6.34
N MET A 88 -16.96 6.91 -5.73
CA MET A 88 -17.28 7.17 -4.33
C MET A 88 -16.29 6.49 -3.38
N GLY A 89 -15.75 5.32 -3.73
CA GLY A 89 -14.71 4.60 -2.99
C GLY A 89 -13.40 5.37 -2.95
N ALA A 90 -12.96 5.92 -4.09
CA ALA A 90 -11.79 6.79 -4.15
C ALA A 90 -11.95 8.04 -3.26
N LEU A 91 -13.14 8.67 -3.28
CA LEU A 91 -13.45 9.82 -2.41
C LEU A 91 -13.57 9.43 -0.92
N ALA A 92 -14.13 8.26 -0.61
CA ALA A 92 -14.24 7.73 0.75
C ALA A 92 -12.85 7.45 1.35
N PHE A 93 -11.93 6.86 0.57
CA PHE A 93 -10.55 6.67 0.98
C PHE A 93 -9.87 8.00 1.37
N LEU A 94 -10.05 9.04 0.57
CA LEU A 94 -9.50 10.38 0.83
C LEU A 94 -10.12 11.07 2.05
N SER A 95 -11.43 10.90 2.26
CA SER A 95 -12.18 11.64 3.29
C SER A 95 -12.29 10.92 4.64
N SER A 96 -12.00 9.62 4.70
CA SER A 96 -12.08 8.80 5.92
C SER A 96 -10.90 8.98 6.88
N GLY A 97 -9.83 9.66 6.46
CA GLY A 97 -8.57 9.75 7.21
C GLY A 97 -7.62 8.56 6.96
N ARG A 98 -8.10 7.47 6.34
CA ARG A 98 -7.28 6.28 6.01
C ARG A 98 -6.07 6.64 5.15
N ALA A 99 -6.25 7.55 4.18
CA ALA A 99 -5.15 8.02 3.34
C ALA A 99 -3.94 8.51 4.16
N GLU A 100 -4.16 9.24 5.26
CA GLU A 100 -3.10 9.81 6.11
C GLU A 100 -2.19 8.75 6.74
N GLU A 101 -2.72 7.55 7.03
CA GLU A 101 -1.97 6.42 7.59
C GLU A 101 -0.84 5.92 6.66
N TYR A 102 -0.97 6.21 5.36
CA TYR A 102 -0.06 5.76 4.32
C TYR A 102 0.97 6.82 3.90
N LEU A 103 0.67 8.11 4.05
CA LEU A 103 1.45 9.22 3.46
C LEU A 103 2.86 9.40 4.02
N SER A 104 3.16 8.81 5.17
CA SER A 104 4.52 8.79 5.75
C SER A 104 5.45 7.80 5.05
N ARG A 105 4.88 6.83 4.31
CA ARG A 105 5.60 5.70 3.72
C ARG A 105 5.40 5.62 2.20
N LEU A 106 4.29 6.14 1.69
CA LEU A 106 3.83 6.03 0.31
C LEU A 106 3.64 7.43 -0.29
N ASN A 107 4.06 7.63 -1.53
CA ASN A 107 3.60 8.78 -2.33
C ASN A 107 2.38 8.30 -3.12
N VAL A 108 1.26 9.02 -3.02
CA VAL A 108 -0.04 8.55 -3.53
C VAL A 108 -0.65 9.62 -4.45
N VAL A 109 -1.04 9.21 -5.66
CA VAL A 109 -1.82 10.02 -6.62
C VAL A 109 -3.22 9.44 -6.66
N VAL A 110 -4.28 10.25 -6.69
CA VAL A 110 -5.67 9.76 -6.82
C VAL A 110 -6.42 10.56 -7.88
N VAL A 111 -7.10 9.86 -8.78
CA VAL A 111 -7.96 10.46 -9.82
C VAL A 111 -9.36 9.86 -9.68
N PRO A 112 -10.26 10.52 -8.92
CA PRO A 112 -11.50 9.90 -8.50
C PRO A 112 -12.53 9.72 -9.62
N CYS A 113 -12.44 10.46 -10.72
CA CYS A 113 -13.38 10.34 -11.84
C CYS A 113 -12.70 10.66 -13.18
N VAL A 114 -12.38 9.63 -13.96
CA VAL A 114 -11.72 9.76 -15.27
C VAL A 114 -12.71 10.19 -16.37
N CYS A 115 -13.95 9.72 -16.33
CA CYS A 115 -15.02 10.09 -17.28
C CYS A 115 -16.21 10.80 -16.59
N PRO A 116 -16.09 12.11 -16.26
CA PRO A 116 -17.17 12.86 -15.61
C PRO A 116 -18.47 12.93 -16.42
N TRP A 117 -18.38 12.98 -17.76
CA TRP A 117 -19.57 12.95 -18.61
C TRP A 117 -20.34 11.64 -18.47
N GLY A 118 -19.62 10.50 -18.49
CA GLY A 118 -20.23 9.21 -18.26
C GLY A 118 -20.89 9.15 -16.89
N TYR A 119 -20.25 9.73 -15.87
CA TYR A 119 -20.77 9.73 -14.50
C TYR A 119 -22.07 10.54 -14.38
N GLU A 120 -22.12 11.74 -14.98
CA GLU A 120 -23.34 12.54 -15.00
C GLU A 120 -24.48 11.90 -15.82
N ARG A 121 -24.14 11.03 -16.77
CA ARG A 121 -25.09 10.40 -17.70
C ARG A 121 -25.40 8.94 -17.38
N MET A 122 -24.80 8.37 -16.34
CA MET A 122 -24.86 6.93 -16.04
C MET A 122 -24.49 6.09 -17.26
N GLU A 123 -23.37 6.42 -17.88
CA GLU A 123 -22.92 5.84 -19.15
C GLU A 123 -21.57 5.13 -19.05
N ARG A 124 -21.44 4.05 -19.83
CA ARG A 124 -20.19 3.28 -19.99
C ARG A 124 -19.21 3.96 -20.93
N TRP A 125 -19.73 4.53 -22.02
CA TRP A 125 -18.91 5.16 -23.04
C TRP A 125 -18.76 6.66 -22.82
N THR A 126 -17.82 7.24 -23.55
CA THR A 126 -17.74 8.69 -23.72
C THR A 126 -18.87 9.20 -24.62
N GLN A 127 -19.06 10.52 -24.68
CA GLN A 127 -20.02 11.17 -25.60
C GLN A 127 -19.83 10.80 -27.09
N LYS A 128 -18.68 10.23 -27.46
CA LYS A 128 -18.34 9.77 -28.82
C LYS A 128 -18.65 8.28 -29.04
N ALA A 129 -19.34 7.62 -28.11
CA ALA A 129 -19.61 6.18 -28.12
C ALA A 129 -18.35 5.31 -28.19
N VAL A 130 -17.27 5.76 -27.54
CA VAL A 130 -16.00 5.02 -27.39
C VAL A 130 -15.82 4.65 -25.93
N ASP A 131 -15.46 3.38 -25.68
CA ASP A 131 -15.16 2.83 -24.36
C ASP A 131 -13.80 3.33 -23.87
N PRO A 132 -13.75 4.20 -22.84
CA PRO A 132 -12.49 4.75 -22.33
C PRO A 132 -11.58 3.66 -21.74
N ASN A 133 -12.12 2.58 -21.20
CA ASN A 133 -11.34 1.45 -20.67
C ASN A 133 -10.87 0.48 -21.77
N ARG A 134 -10.88 0.89 -23.04
CA ARG A 134 -10.18 0.23 -24.15
C ARG A 134 -9.23 1.19 -24.87
N SER A 135 -8.97 2.36 -24.28
CA SER A 135 -8.32 3.51 -24.92
C SER A 135 -6.96 3.88 -24.31
N PHE A 136 -6.33 2.97 -23.56
CA PHE A 136 -5.06 3.18 -22.84
C PHE A 136 -3.84 2.47 -23.45
N ARG A 137 -3.95 2.00 -24.70
CA ARG A 137 -2.77 1.47 -25.41
C ARG A 137 -1.73 2.57 -25.63
N ARG A 138 -0.46 2.23 -25.39
CA ARG A 138 0.72 3.07 -25.56
C ARG A 138 1.65 2.43 -26.61
N GLY A 139 1.84 3.10 -27.74
CA GLY A 139 2.74 2.66 -28.79
C GLY A 139 2.30 3.21 -30.15
N ASP A 140 2.89 2.71 -31.23
CA ASP A 140 2.37 2.89 -32.58
C ASP A 140 2.17 1.51 -33.20
N ASP A 141 0.95 0.98 -33.12
CA ASP A 141 0.50 -0.21 -33.83
C ASP A 141 -0.02 0.15 -35.23
N GLY A 142 0.77 0.95 -35.96
CA GLY A 142 0.51 1.36 -37.35
C GLY A 142 -0.60 2.39 -37.48
N GLY A 143 -0.71 3.33 -36.54
CA GLY A 143 -1.66 4.45 -36.53
C GLY A 143 -3.09 4.10 -36.12
N LYS A 144 -3.40 2.83 -35.82
CA LYS A 144 -4.74 2.41 -35.37
C LYS A 144 -5.03 2.83 -33.92
N GLU A 145 -4.00 2.95 -33.08
CA GLU A 145 -4.12 3.40 -31.68
C GLU A 145 -4.72 4.80 -31.50
N LEU A 146 -4.43 5.74 -32.41
CA LEU A 146 -4.96 7.12 -32.35
C LEU A 146 -6.48 7.18 -32.58
N LEU A 147 -7.06 6.17 -33.24
CA LEU A 147 -8.49 6.14 -33.56
C LEU A 147 -9.36 5.74 -32.37
N LEU A 148 -8.79 5.04 -31.37
CA LEU A 148 -9.53 4.56 -30.20
C LEU A 148 -9.25 5.39 -28.94
N ARG A 149 -8.32 6.34 -28.97
CA ARG A 149 -7.97 7.16 -27.80
C ARG A 149 -9.08 8.17 -27.48
N THR A 150 -9.56 8.16 -26.25
CA THR A 150 -10.55 9.14 -25.78
C THR A 150 -9.85 10.37 -25.22
N GLU A 151 -10.59 11.47 -25.07
CA GLU A 151 -10.05 12.68 -24.43
C GLU A 151 -9.73 12.42 -22.95
N GLU A 152 -10.56 11.60 -22.31
CA GLU A 152 -10.46 11.13 -20.94
C GLU A 152 -9.20 10.28 -20.73
N SER A 153 -8.98 9.25 -21.55
CA SER A 153 -7.80 8.39 -21.42
C SER A 153 -6.51 9.15 -21.73
N LEU A 154 -6.53 10.04 -22.74
CA LEU A 154 -5.39 10.90 -23.06
C LEU A 154 -5.07 11.88 -21.94
N ALA A 155 -6.09 12.51 -21.35
CA ALA A 155 -5.91 13.43 -20.23
C ALA A 155 -5.26 12.73 -19.03
N LEU A 156 -5.74 11.53 -18.70
CA LEU A 156 -5.17 10.76 -17.61
C LEU A 156 -3.71 10.36 -17.89
N MET A 157 -3.42 9.77 -19.06
CA MET A 157 -2.07 9.39 -19.43
C MET A 157 -1.11 10.59 -19.43
N THR A 158 -1.55 11.73 -19.97
CA THR A 158 -0.74 12.97 -20.00
C THR A 158 -0.47 13.49 -18.60
N PHE A 159 -1.47 13.41 -17.70
CA PHE A 159 -1.30 13.80 -16.31
C PHE A 159 -0.27 12.91 -15.61
N LEU A 160 -0.45 11.57 -15.66
CA LEU A 160 0.48 10.63 -15.03
C LEU A 160 1.90 10.76 -15.60
N ASP A 161 2.03 10.91 -16.92
CA ASP A 161 3.32 11.11 -17.58
C ASP A 161 4.00 12.42 -17.16
N SER A 162 3.23 13.44 -16.77
CA SER A 162 3.79 14.72 -16.32
C SER A 162 4.41 14.65 -14.92
N ILE A 163 4.10 13.60 -14.14
CA ILE A 163 4.57 13.45 -12.77
C ILE A 163 6.03 12.96 -12.80
N GLY A 164 6.94 13.80 -12.31
CA GLY A 164 8.37 13.49 -12.14
C GLY A 164 9.29 13.81 -13.32
N ASN A 165 8.85 14.56 -14.33
CA ASN A 165 9.74 15.03 -15.42
C ASN A 165 10.60 16.26 -15.04
N GLY A 166 10.82 16.52 -13.75
CA GLY A 166 11.48 17.76 -13.28
C GLY A 166 13.01 17.73 -13.31
N ASP A 167 13.61 16.54 -13.29
CA ASP A 167 15.05 16.30 -13.09
C ASP A 167 15.61 15.24 -14.06
N GLY A 168 14.83 14.82 -15.06
CA GLY A 168 15.26 13.85 -16.08
C GLY A 168 15.19 12.39 -15.64
N ALA A 169 14.74 12.11 -14.42
CA ALA A 169 14.46 10.76 -13.93
C ALA A 169 12.94 10.56 -13.86
N GLY A 170 12.36 9.90 -14.87
CA GLY A 170 10.93 9.60 -14.88
C GLY A 170 10.47 8.82 -13.64
N VAL A 171 9.20 9.01 -13.25
CA VAL A 171 8.57 8.26 -12.16
C VAL A 171 8.39 6.80 -12.56
N ARG A 172 8.85 5.89 -11.68
CA ARG A 172 8.55 4.47 -11.80
C ARG A 172 7.38 4.13 -10.88
N TRP A 173 6.21 3.91 -11.49
CA TRP A 173 5.02 3.45 -10.80
C TRP A 173 5.24 2.04 -10.23
N LEU A 174 4.85 1.81 -8.96
CA LEU A 174 4.91 0.48 -8.34
C LEU A 174 3.55 -0.24 -8.40
N CYS A 175 2.47 0.49 -8.16
CA CYS A 175 1.10 0.00 -8.08
C CYS A 175 0.19 0.85 -8.97
N HIS A 176 -0.91 0.28 -9.47
CA HIS A 176 -2.03 0.98 -10.10
C HIS A 176 -3.34 0.19 -9.85
N LEU A 177 -4.25 0.80 -9.08
CA LEU A 177 -5.61 0.30 -8.84
C LEU A 177 -6.61 1.06 -9.71
N ASP A 178 -7.49 0.33 -10.40
CA ASP A 178 -8.56 0.84 -11.24
C ASP A 178 -9.90 0.32 -10.70
N LEU A 179 -10.76 1.20 -10.22
CA LEU A 179 -11.93 0.85 -9.42
C LEU A 179 -13.17 0.79 -10.32
N HIS A 180 -13.69 -0.42 -10.54
CA HIS A 180 -14.81 -0.71 -11.45
C HIS A 180 -15.96 -1.46 -10.76
N GLU A 181 -17.08 -1.54 -11.48
CA GLU A 181 -18.27 -2.30 -11.10
C GLU A 181 -18.79 -3.08 -12.32
N THR A 182 -19.32 -4.27 -12.09
CA THR A 182 -20.12 -5.02 -13.07
C THR A 182 -21.58 -4.92 -12.64
N THR A 183 -22.49 -4.41 -13.48
CA THR A 183 -23.89 -4.15 -13.10
C THR A 183 -24.89 -4.94 -13.94
N ASP A 184 -26.14 -5.03 -13.50
CA ASP A 184 -27.24 -5.55 -14.31
C ASP A 184 -27.40 -4.76 -15.62
N THR A 185 -27.02 -3.47 -15.63
CA THR A 185 -27.05 -2.63 -16.84
C THR A 185 -25.93 -2.95 -17.85
N ASP A 186 -24.85 -3.63 -17.45
CA ASP A 186 -23.93 -4.22 -18.44
C ASP A 186 -24.67 -5.22 -19.32
N ARG A 187 -25.48 -6.09 -18.71
CA ARG A 187 -26.31 -7.04 -19.46
C ARG A 187 -27.45 -6.36 -20.20
N SER A 188 -28.20 -5.46 -19.55
CA SER A 188 -29.47 -4.96 -20.10
C SER A 188 -29.30 -3.83 -21.11
N GLU A 189 -28.21 -3.05 -21.05
CA GLU A 189 -28.01 -1.84 -21.85
C GLU A 189 -26.67 -1.88 -22.60
N PHE A 190 -25.54 -2.00 -21.89
CA PHE A 190 -24.23 -1.72 -22.50
C PHE A 190 -23.72 -2.83 -23.43
N CYS A 191 -23.84 -4.10 -23.06
CA CYS A 191 -23.48 -5.22 -23.92
C CYS A 191 -24.34 -5.27 -25.21
N PRO A 192 -25.68 -5.17 -25.15
CA PRO A 192 -26.53 -5.06 -26.34
C PRO A 192 -26.18 -3.86 -27.22
N ALA A 193 -25.98 -2.69 -26.61
CA ALA A 193 -25.64 -1.48 -27.36
C ALA A 193 -24.27 -1.62 -28.04
N LYS A 194 -23.29 -2.26 -27.37
CA LYS A 194 -21.96 -2.54 -27.94
C LYS A 194 -22.09 -3.45 -29.16
N ALA A 195 -22.84 -4.54 -29.01
CA ALA A 195 -23.07 -5.49 -30.09
C ALA A 195 -23.71 -4.79 -31.30
N ALA A 196 -24.74 -3.96 -31.07
CA ALA A 196 -25.39 -3.18 -32.13
C ALA A 196 -24.43 -2.19 -32.82
N ARG A 197 -23.56 -1.51 -32.06
CA ARG A 197 -22.54 -0.59 -32.60
C ARG A 197 -21.52 -1.34 -33.46
N ASP A 198 -21.09 -2.52 -33.01
CA ASP A 198 -20.03 -3.31 -33.63
C ASP A 198 -20.56 -4.23 -34.75
N GLY A 199 -21.89 -4.33 -34.91
CA GLY A 199 -22.53 -5.20 -35.91
C GLY A 199 -22.58 -6.68 -35.50
N GLU A 200 -22.43 -6.95 -34.21
CA GLU A 200 -22.45 -8.29 -33.61
C GLU A 200 -23.86 -8.65 -33.11
N VAL A 201 -24.16 -9.95 -33.08
CA VAL A 201 -25.48 -10.48 -32.66
C VAL A 201 -25.39 -11.16 -31.29
N GLU A 202 -24.22 -11.66 -30.93
CA GLU A 202 -23.95 -12.32 -29.65
C GLU A 202 -23.20 -11.36 -28.72
N TYR A 203 -23.54 -11.41 -27.43
CA TYR A 203 -22.89 -10.64 -26.38
C TYR A 203 -22.92 -11.39 -25.05
N GLU A 204 -21.98 -11.07 -24.17
CA GLU A 204 -21.94 -11.61 -22.80
C GLU A 204 -23.18 -11.15 -22.03
N ASP A 205 -23.88 -12.11 -21.44
CA ASP A 205 -25.13 -11.86 -20.70
C ASP A 205 -25.07 -12.34 -19.24
N HIS A 206 -23.94 -12.92 -18.82
CA HIS A 206 -23.71 -13.34 -17.45
C HIS A 206 -23.16 -12.20 -16.58
N ILE A 207 -23.79 -11.99 -15.42
CA ILE A 207 -23.33 -11.08 -14.36
C ILE A 207 -22.93 -11.94 -13.15
N PRO A 208 -21.65 -11.92 -12.72
CA PRO A 208 -21.22 -12.63 -11.52
C PRO A 208 -21.83 -12.04 -10.24
N ASP A 209 -22.42 -12.89 -9.37
CA ASP A 209 -22.97 -12.44 -8.08
C ASP A 209 -21.85 -12.25 -7.03
N GLY A 210 -21.19 -11.09 -7.06
CA GLY A 210 -20.28 -10.64 -6.00
C GLY A 210 -19.06 -9.89 -6.50
N PHE A 211 -18.17 -9.55 -5.57
CA PHE A 211 -16.91 -8.89 -5.89
C PHE A 211 -15.92 -9.84 -6.56
N TYR A 212 -15.22 -9.37 -7.57
CA TYR A 212 -14.06 -10.08 -8.13
C TYR A 212 -12.96 -9.10 -8.59
N LEU A 213 -11.80 -9.66 -8.93
CA LEU A 213 -10.65 -8.92 -9.43
C LEU A 213 -10.29 -9.38 -10.83
N VAL A 214 -9.91 -8.42 -11.68
CA VAL A 214 -9.25 -8.66 -12.95
C VAL A 214 -7.78 -8.28 -12.81
N GLY A 215 -6.90 -9.27 -12.72
CA GLY A 215 -5.45 -9.11 -12.70
C GLY A 215 -4.81 -9.07 -14.09
N ASP A 216 -3.49 -8.82 -14.16
CA ASP A 216 -2.73 -8.91 -15.41
C ASP A 216 -2.20 -10.32 -15.62
N SER A 217 -2.43 -10.89 -16.79
CA SER A 217 -1.93 -12.22 -17.15
C SER A 217 -0.44 -12.20 -17.48
N VAL A 218 0.15 -11.04 -17.78
CA VAL A 218 1.56 -10.92 -18.16
C VAL A 218 2.47 -10.83 -16.93
N GLU A 219 2.12 -9.99 -15.96
CA GLU A 219 2.86 -9.82 -14.70
C GLU A 219 1.94 -10.09 -13.51
N CYS A 220 1.52 -11.36 -13.38
CA CYS A 220 0.50 -11.79 -12.43
C CYS A 220 0.99 -11.73 -10.97
N GLN A 221 0.22 -11.07 -10.09
CA GLN A 221 0.53 -10.91 -8.66
C GLN A 221 -0.47 -11.67 -7.76
N LEU A 222 -0.52 -13.00 -7.88
CA LEU A 222 -1.55 -13.84 -7.23
C LEU A 222 -1.68 -13.63 -5.72
N GLU A 223 -0.58 -13.57 -4.97
CA GLU A 223 -0.66 -13.39 -3.50
C GLU A 223 -1.17 -12.00 -3.10
N TRP A 224 -0.88 -10.98 -3.91
CA TRP A 224 -1.43 -9.65 -3.72
C TRP A 224 -2.94 -9.61 -4.01
N TYR A 225 -3.38 -10.29 -5.07
CA TYR A 225 -4.81 -10.44 -5.36
C TYR A 225 -5.54 -11.19 -4.25
N ARG A 226 -4.95 -12.25 -3.70
CA ARG A 226 -5.53 -12.98 -2.55
C ARG A 226 -5.65 -12.11 -1.31
N ALA A 227 -4.63 -11.33 -0.98
CA ALA A 227 -4.68 -10.41 0.16
C ALA A 227 -5.83 -9.38 0.02
N ILE A 228 -6.06 -8.88 -1.19
CA ILE A 228 -7.20 -8.00 -1.48
C ILE A 228 -8.53 -8.75 -1.31
N ILE A 229 -8.67 -9.93 -1.89
CA ILE A 229 -9.89 -10.76 -1.77
C ILE A 229 -10.21 -11.07 -0.30
N GLU A 230 -9.22 -11.48 0.50
CA GLU A 230 -9.39 -11.80 1.92
C GLU A 230 -9.78 -10.58 2.79
N ALA A 231 -9.38 -9.37 2.38
CA ALA A 231 -9.80 -8.15 3.04
C ALA A 231 -11.24 -7.80 2.65
N VAL A 232 -11.56 -7.84 1.35
CA VAL A 232 -12.86 -7.45 0.81
C VAL A 232 -13.96 -8.44 1.19
N GLU A 233 -13.66 -9.74 1.34
CA GLU A 233 -14.62 -10.77 1.78
C GLU A 233 -15.21 -10.48 3.18
N ARG A 234 -14.57 -9.60 3.96
CA ARG A 234 -15.08 -9.18 5.29
C ARG A 234 -16.18 -8.13 5.20
N VAL A 235 -16.33 -7.46 4.06
CA VAL A 235 -17.28 -6.35 3.87
C VAL A 235 -18.34 -6.62 2.80
N THR A 236 -18.05 -7.48 1.83
CA THR A 236 -19.00 -7.95 0.81
C THR A 236 -18.68 -9.38 0.37
N HIS A 237 -19.61 -10.05 -0.31
CA HIS A 237 -19.38 -11.41 -0.81
C HIS A 237 -18.55 -11.42 -2.09
N ILE A 238 -17.75 -12.48 -2.26
CA ILE A 238 -16.91 -12.71 -3.44
C ILE A 238 -17.70 -13.51 -4.47
N ALA A 239 -17.59 -13.16 -5.75
CA ALA A 239 -18.23 -13.88 -6.84
C ALA A 239 -17.69 -15.32 -6.92
N ASP A 240 -18.61 -16.27 -6.99
CA ASP A 240 -18.29 -17.66 -7.30
C ASP A 240 -18.18 -17.85 -8.82
N ALA A 241 -17.32 -18.78 -9.24
CA ALA A 241 -17.21 -19.13 -10.66
C ALA A 241 -18.52 -19.74 -11.19
N ALA A 242 -18.79 -19.52 -12.47
CA ALA A 242 -19.85 -20.23 -13.19
C ALA A 242 -19.55 -21.75 -13.24
N GLU A 243 -20.53 -22.55 -13.69
CA GLU A 243 -20.42 -24.02 -13.75
C GLU A 243 -19.22 -24.53 -14.57
N ASP A 244 -18.76 -23.73 -15.54
CA ASP A 244 -17.60 -24.03 -16.39
C ASP A 244 -16.25 -23.58 -15.78
N GLY A 245 -16.26 -23.03 -14.57
CA GLY A 245 -15.07 -22.56 -13.86
C GLY A 245 -14.58 -21.19 -14.31
N THR A 246 -15.42 -20.39 -14.99
CA THR A 246 -15.08 -19.05 -15.45
C THR A 246 -15.79 -17.94 -14.65
N LEU A 247 -15.29 -16.71 -14.76
CA LEU A 247 -15.99 -15.48 -14.44
C LEU A 247 -15.93 -14.60 -15.70
N VAL A 248 -17.09 -14.14 -16.18
CA VAL A 248 -17.21 -13.33 -17.43
C VAL A 248 -16.40 -13.92 -18.60
N GLY A 249 -16.50 -15.24 -18.78
CA GLY A 249 -15.84 -15.99 -19.85
C GLY A 249 -14.34 -16.24 -19.65
N GLU A 250 -13.74 -15.73 -18.58
CA GLU A 250 -12.32 -15.91 -18.28
C GLU A 250 -12.10 -16.97 -17.18
N PRO A 251 -11.13 -17.90 -17.35
CA PRO A 251 -10.84 -18.91 -16.34
C PRO A 251 -10.43 -18.32 -14.99
N VAL A 252 -11.04 -18.80 -13.91
CA VAL A 252 -10.69 -18.40 -12.55
C VAL A 252 -9.33 -18.98 -12.16
N VAL A 253 -8.39 -18.12 -11.74
CA VAL A 253 -7.03 -18.53 -11.33
C VAL A 253 -6.85 -18.59 -9.81
N SER A 254 -7.74 -17.94 -9.07
CA SER A 254 -7.87 -17.99 -7.60
C SER A 254 -9.30 -17.53 -7.26
N ARG A 255 -9.83 -17.88 -6.09
CA ARG A 255 -11.19 -17.46 -5.66
C ARG A 255 -11.40 -15.96 -5.92
N GLY A 256 -12.40 -15.62 -6.74
CA GLY A 256 -12.72 -14.23 -7.12
C GLY A 256 -11.69 -13.53 -8.01
N VAL A 257 -10.79 -14.25 -8.71
CA VAL A 257 -9.72 -13.64 -9.52
C VAL A 257 -9.65 -14.27 -10.90
N ILE A 258 -9.74 -13.42 -11.92
CA ILE A 258 -9.38 -13.72 -13.31
C ILE A 258 -8.19 -12.88 -13.74
N VAL A 259 -7.53 -13.26 -14.84
CA VAL A 259 -6.39 -12.51 -15.39
C VAL A 259 -6.50 -12.36 -16.89
N VAL A 260 -6.23 -11.15 -17.39
CA VAL A 260 -6.27 -10.83 -18.82
C VAL A 260 -5.04 -10.03 -19.22
N PRO A 261 -4.63 -10.01 -20.50
CA PRO A 261 -3.46 -9.24 -20.94
C PRO A 261 -3.81 -7.75 -21.05
N LYS A 262 -3.84 -7.05 -19.90
CA LYS A 262 -4.44 -5.72 -19.75
C LYS A 262 -3.91 -4.69 -20.76
N LYS A 263 -2.58 -4.63 -20.93
CA LYS A 263 -1.92 -3.72 -21.90
C LYS A 263 -2.36 -3.97 -23.33
N LYS A 264 -2.47 -5.24 -23.73
CA LYS A 264 -2.93 -5.64 -25.06
C LYS A 264 -4.41 -5.25 -25.28
N LEU A 265 -5.22 -5.35 -24.23
CA LEU A 265 -6.62 -4.96 -24.26
C LEU A 265 -6.85 -3.44 -24.16
N GLY A 266 -5.81 -2.66 -23.84
CA GLY A 266 -5.92 -1.20 -23.71
C GLY A 266 -6.68 -0.76 -22.46
N LEU A 267 -6.67 -1.58 -21.40
CA LEU A 267 -7.31 -1.24 -20.13
C LEU A 267 -6.54 -0.14 -19.39
N CYS A 268 -7.24 0.65 -18.58
CA CYS A 268 -6.69 1.67 -17.71
C CYS A 268 -5.63 1.05 -16.79
N ALA A 269 -6.01 0.04 -16.00
CA ALA A 269 -5.05 -0.76 -15.24
C ALA A 269 -3.94 -1.32 -16.15
N GLY A 270 -2.69 -0.92 -15.88
CA GLY A 270 -1.51 -1.30 -16.66
C GLY A 270 -1.23 -0.47 -17.92
N GLY A 271 -2.23 0.20 -18.50
CA GLY A 271 -2.07 1.11 -19.65
C GLY A 271 -1.79 2.56 -19.25
N ALA A 272 -2.51 3.09 -18.26
CA ALA A 272 -2.36 4.49 -17.83
C ALA A 272 -1.05 4.73 -17.08
N ALA A 273 -0.60 3.76 -16.27
CA ALA A 273 0.62 3.80 -15.48
C ALA A 273 1.63 2.75 -15.99
N PRO A 274 2.44 3.06 -17.01
CA PRO A 274 3.32 2.09 -17.64
C PRO A 274 4.40 1.62 -16.67
N GLY A 275 4.64 0.31 -16.66
CA GLY A 275 5.71 -0.31 -15.84
C GLY A 275 5.33 -0.54 -14.36
N ALA A 276 4.10 -0.24 -13.95
CA ALA A 276 3.58 -0.67 -12.65
C ALA A 276 3.58 -2.20 -12.55
N LYS A 277 4.15 -2.73 -11.45
CA LYS A 277 4.24 -4.17 -11.16
C LYS A 277 2.93 -4.71 -10.59
N TYR A 278 2.28 -3.93 -9.72
CA TYR A 278 1.04 -4.31 -9.05
C TYR A 278 -0.14 -3.62 -9.72
N VAL A 279 -0.85 -4.34 -10.60
CA VAL A 279 -1.99 -3.78 -11.33
C VAL A 279 -3.22 -4.66 -11.16
N VAL A 280 -4.37 -4.03 -10.92
CA VAL A 280 -5.64 -4.73 -10.78
C VAL A 280 -6.80 -3.79 -11.14
N THR A 281 -7.85 -4.38 -11.69
CA THR A 281 -9.17 -3.75 -11.82
C THR A 281 -10.13 -4.45 -10.85
N THR A 282 -10.83 -3.70 -10.00
CA THR A 282 -11.84 -4.26 -9.11
C THR A 282 -13.17 -4.37 -9.82
N GLU A 283 -14.02 -5.32 -9.47
CA GLU A 283 -15.34 -5.45 -10.07
C GLU A 283 -16.34 -5.72 -8.95
N VAL A 284 -16.96 -4.66 -8.43
CA VAL A 284 -18.06 -4.75 -7.45
C VAL A 284 -19.36 -5.08 -8.19
N TYR A 285 -20.23 -5.90 -7.61
CA TYR A 285 -21.60 -6.12 -8.10
C TYR A 285 -22.62 -5.41 -7.20
N PRO A 286 -23.12 -4.21 -7.57
CA PRO A 286 -23.97 -3.41 -6.70
C PRO A 286 -25.45 -3.82 -6.71
N ASP A 287 -25.90 -4.58 -7.70
CA ASP A 287 -27.32 -4.93 -7.86
C ASP A 287 -27.73 -6.23 -7.14
N SER A 288 -26.79 -6.88 -6.43
CA SER A 288 -27.08 -8.05 -5.60
C SER A 288 -27.96 -7.69 -4.41
N ASP A 289 -28.96 -8.53 -4.12
CA ASP A 289 -29.76 -8.46 -2.89
C ASP A 289 -28.93 -8.63 -1.59
N ARG A 290 -27.66 -9.04 -1.72
CA ARG A 290 -26.73 -9.32 -0.61
C ARG A 290 -25.80 -8.15 -0.27
N THR A 291 -25.87 -7.06 -1.02
CA THR A 291 -25.06 -5.85 -0.79
C THR A 291 -25.95 -4.60 -0.69
N ASN A 292 -25.32 -3.46 -0.46
CA ASN A 292 -25.94 -2.13 -0.57
C ASN A 292 -24.89 -1.10 -1.03
N PRO A 293 -25.31 0.12 -1.43
CA PRO A 293 -24.38 1.13 -1.93
C PRO A 293 -23.23 1.46 -0.97
N GLU A 294 -23.47 1.46 0.34
CA GLU A 294 -22.44 1.71 1.35
C GLU A 294 -21.40 0.58 1.37
N GLN A 295 -21.82 -0.68 1.29
CA GLN A 295 -20.92 -1.83 1.20
C GLN A 295 -20.10 -1.82 -0.09
N CYS A 296 -20.67 -1.38 -1.21
CA CYS A 296 -19.94 -1.22 -2.47
C CYS A 296 -18.80 -0.21 -2.34
N VAL A 297 -19.07 0.95 -1.73
CA VAL A 297 -18.04 1.97 -1.44
C VAL A 297 -16.96 1.44 -0.48
N LEU A 298 -17.37 0.70 0.56
CA LEU A 298 -16.44 0.07 1.50
C LEU A 298 -15.55 -0.97 0.83
N ALA A 299 -16.08 -1.81 -0.06
CA ALA A 299 -15.30 -2.81 -0.79
C ALA A 299 -14.18 -2.17 -1.63
N GLN A 300 -14.47 -1.04 -2.28
CA GLN A 300 -13.47 -0.29 -3.04
C GLN A 300 -12.40 0.32 -2.11
N MET A 301 -12.82 0.94 -0.99
CA MET A 301 -11.88 1.51 -0.02
C MET A 301 -10.99 0.44 0.65
N GLU A 302 -11.55 -0.73 0.99
CA GLU A 302 -10.80 -1.84 1.55
C GLU A 302 -9.82 -2.45 0.54
N THR A 303 -10.19 -2.48 -0.74
CA THR A 303 -9.25 -2.87 -1.81
C THR A 303 -8.02 -1.97 -1.80
N VAL A 304 -8.22 -0.65 -1.72
CA VAL A 304 -7.12 0.32 -1.64
C VAL A 304 -6.23 0.07 -0.42
N CYS A 305 -6.84 -0.07 0.76
CA CYS A 305 -6.10 -0.27 2.00
C CYS A 305 -5.31 -1.59 1.99
N ALA A 306 -5.96 -2.70 1.64
CA ALA A 306 -5.34 -4.02 1.59
C ALA A 306 -4.20 -4.09 0.56
N ALA A 307 -4.40 -3.46 -0.61
CA ALA A 307 -3.36 -3.34 -1.61
C ALA A 307 -2.12 -2.63 -1.06
N PHE A 308 -2.31 -1.52 -0.34
CA PHE A 308 -1.22 -0.75 0.25
C PHE A 308 -0.54 -1.45 1.42
N ASP A 309 -1.32 -2.07 2.29
CA ASP A 309 -0.80 -2.85 3.42
C ASP A 309 0.09 -3.97 2.91
N TYR A 310 -0.36 -4.71 1.89
CA TYR A 310 0.48 -5.75 1.28
C TYR A 310 1.79 -5.20 0.72
N LEU A 311 1.77 -4.05 0.02
CA LEU A 311 3.00 -3.46 -0.52
C LEU A 311 3.92 -2.99 0.60
N LEU A 312 3.38 -2.35 1.62
CA LEU A 312 4.11 -1.97 2.82
C LEU A 312 4.67 -3.16 3.58
N GLU A 313 4.08 -4.35 3.46
CA GLU A 313 4.50 -5.61 4.11
C GLU A 313 5.42 -6.48 3.26
N ASN A 314 5.31 -6.41 1.94
CA ASN A 314 5.99 -7.33 1.04
C ASN A 314 6.94 -6.69 0.02
N GLU A 315 6.81 -5.40 -0.28
CA GLU A 315 7.58 -4.79 -1.38
C GLU A 315 8.38 -3.58 -0.91
N ILE A 316 7.72 -2.64 -0.25
CA ILE A 316 8.29 -1.38 0.18
C ILE A 316 9.03 -1.58 1.49
N GLY A 317 10.23 -1.03 1.59
CA GLY A 317 11.08 -1.22 2.76
C GLY A 317 11.66 -2.63 2.86
N LYS A 318 11.82 -3.40 1.78
CA LYS A 318 12.83 -4.47 1.78
C LYS A 318 14.16 -3.85 1.39
N GLU A 319 15.14 -3.85 2.28
CA GLU A 319 16.49 -3.45 1.90
C GLU A 319 17.20 -4.60 1.18
N GLU A 320 17.50 -4.37 -0.10
CA GLU A 320 18.35 -5.26 -0.90
C GLU A 320 19.78 -5.28 -0.34
N GLY A 321 20.48 -6.41 -0.50
CA GLY A 321 21.83 -6.59 0.06
C GLY A 321 21.86 -6.78 1.57
N ILE A 322 20.72 -7.07 2.22
CA ILE A 322 20.68 -7.53 3.62
C ILE A 322 20.50 -9.04 3.68
N THR A 323 21.52 -9.72 4.17
CA THR A 323 21.52 -11.16 4.46
C THR A 323 21.20 -11.40 5.93
N ILE A 324 20.27 -12.32 6.22
CA ILE A 324 20.01 -12.79 7.59
C ILE A 324 20.54 -14.21 7.72
N ARG A 325 21.35 -14.44 8.75
CA ARG A 325 21.95 -15.74 9.03
C ARG A 325 22.07 -15.95 10.53
N CYS A 326 22.24 -17.21 10.95
CA CYS A 326 22.68 -17.51 12.31
C CYS A 326 24.02 -16.82 12.57
N ALA A 327 24.18 -16.27 13.77
CA ALA A 327 25.44 -15.71 14.23
C ALA A 327 26.45 -16.85 14.48
N ALA A 328 27.70 -16.63 14.07
CA ALA A 328 28.84 -17.47 14.40
C ALA A 328 29.57 -16.91 15.63
N ASP A 329 30.48 -17.70 16.19
CA ASP A 329 31.31 -17.26 17.33
C ASP A 329 32.11 -15.98 17.00
N ASP A 330 32.56 -15.83 15.76
CA ASP A 330 33.31 -14.65 15.29
C ASP A 330 32.45 -13.37 15.23
N ASP A 331 31.12 -13.49 15.22
CA ASP A 331 30.21 -12.34 15.28
C ASP A 331 30.05 -11.79 16.71
N PHE A 332 30.46 -12.55 17.74
CA PHE A 332 30.17 -12.24 19.14
C PHE A 332 30.57 -10.82 19.54
N ALA A 333 31.80 -10.41 19.23
CA ALA A 333 32.31 -9.09 19.62
C ALA A 333 31.53 -7.95 18.95
N MET A 334 31.29 -8.08 17.63
CA MET A 334 30.59 -7.05 16.85
C MET A 334 29.10 -7.00 17.19
N LEU A 335 28.45 -8.14 17.43
CA LEU A 335 27.05 -8.23 17.83
C LEU A 335 26.86 -7.58 19.20
N ASN A 336 27.77 -7.84 20.15
CA ASN A 336 27.74 -7.24 21.47
C ASN A 336 27.84 -5.71 21.37
N GLU A 337 28.89 -5.21 20.70
CA GLU A 337 29.07 -3.76 20.49
C GLU A 337 27.84 -3.14 19.82
N PHE A 338 27.36 -3.74 18.73
CA PHE A 338 26.18 -3.27 17.99
C PHE A 338 24.93 -3.20 18.87
N HIS A 339 24.62 -4.29 19.59
CA HIS A 339 23.40 -4.36 20.39
C HIS A 339 23.46 -3.38 21.56
N VAL A 340 24.55 -3.35 22.31
CA VAL A 340 24.71 -2.46 23.46
C VAL A 340 24.65 -1.00 23.04
N THR A 341 25.34 -0.60 21.96
CA THR A 341 25.26 0.76 21.44
C THR A 341 23.83 1.12 21.03
N ASN A 342 23.17 0.25 20.24
CA ASN A 342 21.82 0.54 19.76
C ASN A 342 20.77 0.50 20.88
N HIS A 343 20.99 -0.30 21.93
CA HIS A 343 20.17 -0.30 23.14
C HIS A 343 20.30 1.05 23.86
N LEU A 344 21.52 1.43 24.26
CA LEU A 344 21.76 2.68 24.98
C LEU A 344 21.27 3.92 24.21
N ASP A 345 21.47 3.96 22.90
CA ASP A 345 20.99 5.06 22.04
C ASP A 345 19.46 5.16 22.00
N GLU A 346 18.76 4.04 22.15
CA GLU A 346 17.30 3.98 22.11
C GLU A 346 16.67 4.22 23.48
N THR A 347 17.39 3.92 24.56
CA THR A 347 16.84 3.83 25.91
C THR A 347 17.33 4.95 26.82
N CYS A 348 18.45 5.61 26.51
CA CYS A 348 18.99 6.73 27.29
C CYS A 348 18.53 8.08 26.68
N HIS A 349 17.54 8.70 27.30
CA HIS A 349 16.99 10.00 26.89
C HIS A 349 17.30 11.13 27.88
N PHE A 350 17.55 10.81 29.14
CA PHE A 350 17.73 11.78 30.22
C PHE A 350 19.09 11.64 30.95
N PRO A 351 19.56 12.70 31.65
CA PRO A 351 20.82 12.68 32.37
C PRO A 351 20.90 11.56 33.41
N GLY A 352 22.03 10.84 33.48
CA GLY A 352 22.28 9.77 34.44
C GLY A 352 21.79 8.38 34.01
N GLU A 353 20.89 8.29 33.02
CA GLU A 353 20.40 6.98 32.54
C GLU A 353 21.48 6.16 31.87
N ARG A 354 22.37 6.83 31.12
CA ARG A 354 23.47 6.15 30.42
C ARG A 354 24.49 5.58 31.40
N GLU A 355 24.89 6.35 32.41
CA GLU A 355 25.78 5.87 33.46
C GLU A 355 25.14 4.72 34.26
N HIS A 356 23.83 4.81 34.52
CA HIS A 356 23.09 3.77 35.22
C HIS A 356 23.06 2.46 34.43
N GLN A 357 22.59 2.48 33.17
CA GLN A 357 22.52 1.29 32.32
C GLN A 357 23.89 0.69 32.01
N LEU A 358 24.94 1.51 31.89
CA LEU A 358 26.31 1.00 31.72
C LEU A 358 26.76 0.14 32.92
N CYS A 359 26.29 0.45 34.13
CA CYS A 359 26.56 -0.38 35.32
C CYS A 359 25.81 -1.71 35.28
N ASP A 360 24.63 -1.73 34.66
CA ASP A 360 23.70 -2.87 34.69
C ASP A 360 23.84 -3.80 33.46
N LEU A 361 24.66 -3.44 32.47
CA LEU A 361 24.85 -4.24 31.23
C LEU A 361 25.14 -5.72 31.46
N GLN A 362 25.89 -6.06 32.51
CA GLN A 362 26.21 -7.46 32.81
C GLN A 362 24.99 -8.23 33.33
N GLU A 363 24.08 -7.57 34.03
CA GLU A 363 22.82 -8.15 34.52
C GLU A 363 21.76 -8.19 33.43
N ASP A 364 21.69 -7.15 32.58
CA ASP A 364 20.74 -7.04 31.46
C ASP A 364 21.08 -7.96 30.28
N PHE A 365 22.38 -8.09 29.98
CA PHE A 365 22.89 -8.88 28.86
C PHE A 365 23.97 -9.89 29.26
N PRO A 366 23.69 -10.81 30.21
CA PRO A 366 24.69 -11.78 30.70
C PRO A 366 25.19 -12.73 29.61
N HIS A 367 24.39 -12.95 28.56
CA HIS A 367 24.75 -13.73 27.37
C HIS A 367 25.71 -13.01 26.42
N LEU A 368 25.91 -11.70 26.55
CA LEU A 368 26.88 -10.92 25.77
C LEU A 368 28.20 -10.70 26.51
N HIS A 369 28.32 -11.14 27.77
CA HIS A 369 29.52 -10.93 28.58
C HIS A 369 30.67 -11.90 28.25
N SER A 370 30.36 -13.12 27.78
CA SER A 370 31.38 -14.11 27.40
C SER A 370 30.91 -14.98 26.24
N LEU A 371 31.87 -15.51 25.47
CA LEU A 371 31.58 -16.44 24.38
C LEU A 371 30.92 -17.74 24.88
N GLU A 372 31.23 -18.17 26.11
CA GLU A 372 30.59 -19.33 26.73
C GLU A 372 29.10 -19.08 26.98
N SER A 373 28.75 -17.91 27.53
CA SER A 373 27.34 -17.54 27.74
C SER A 373 26.61 -17.33 26.42
N PHE A 374 27.27 -16.74 25.43
CA PHE A 374 26.72 -16.56 24.08
C PHE A 374 26.36 -17.90 23.43
N ARG A 375 27.22 -18.92 23.54
CA ARG A 375 26.97 -20.25 22.98
C ARG A 375 25.77 -20.99 23.59
N ARG A 376 25.25 -20.53 24.74
CA ARG A 376 24.02 -21.09 25.33
C ARG A 376 22.75 -20.65 24.60
N GLY A 377 22.81 -19.54 23.88
CA GLY A 377 21.70 -19.02 23.08
C GLY A 377 21.81 -19.39 21.60
N LYS A 378 20.79 -19.00 20.85
CA LYS A 378 20.81 -18.95 19.38
C LYS A 378 20.58 -17.51 18.95
N PHE A 379 21.45 -17.02 18.08
CA PHE A 379 21.41 -15.64 17.63
C PHE A 379 21.35 -15.59 16.11
N TRP A 380 20.72 -14.54 15.60
CA TRP A 380 20.71 -14.20 14.20
C TRP A 380 21.23 -12.78 14.03
N VAL A 381 21.96 -12.57 12.94
CA VAL A 381 22.44 -11.27 12.51
C VAL A 381 21.91 -10.95 11.14
N ALA A 382 21.56 -9.68 10.94
CA ALA A 382 21.36 -9.09 9.64
C ALA A 382 22.65 -8.35 9.26
N THR A 383 23.25 -8.70 8.13
CA THR A 383 24.48 -8.08 7.62
C THR A 383 24.19 -7.39 6.30
N ALA A 384 24.77 -6.20 6.12
CA ALA A 384 24.73 -5.51 4.84
C ALA A 384 25.95 -5.91 3.97
N ASP A 385 25.71 -6.15 2.68
CA ASP A 385 26.75 -6.42 1.68
C ASP A 385 27.52 -5.12 1.37
N ASP A 386 28.49 -4.75 2.22
CA ASP A 386 29.35 -3.59 1.96
C ASP A 386 30.59 -4.04 1.16
N ASN A 387 30.52 -3.88 -0.16
CA ASN A 387 31.45 -4.42 -1.14
C ASN A 387 32.81 -3.70 -1.21
N MET A 388 33.33 -3.16 -0.09
CA MET A 388 34.61 -2.43 -0.10
C MET A 388 35.60 -2.75 1.02
N LEU A 389 35.23 -3.42 2.12
CA LEU A 389 36.16 -3.60 3.25
C LEU A 389 35.91 -4.86 4.10
N GLY A 390 35.60 -6.02 3.50
CA GLY A 390 35.82 -7.35 4.10
C GLY A 390 35.19 -7.72 5.46
N ASN A 391 34.54 -6.79 6.16
CA ASN A 391 33.89 -7.00 7.44
C ASN A 391 32.39 -6.72 7.26
N SER A 392 31.57 -7.76 7.44
CA SER A 392 30.11 -7.65 7.37
C SER A 392 29.64 -6.75 8.50
N ASN A 393 29.16 -5.54 8.21
CA ASN A 393 28.58 -4.67 9.24
C ASN A 393 27.24 -5.26 9.68
N ILE A 394 27.15 -5.69 10.94
CA ILE A 394 25.89 -6.09 11.57
C ILE A 394 25.00 -4.85 11.62
N VAL A 395 23.82 -4.93 10.98
CA VAL A 395 22.80 -3.89 10.95
C VAL A 395 21.53 -4.28 11.71
N GLY A 396 21.49 -5.50 12.23
CA GLY A 396 20.45 -5.97 13.12
C GLY A 396 20.81 -7.29 13.77
N CYS A 397 20.24 -7.56 14.93
CA CYS A 397 20.39 -8.83 15.63
C CYS A 397 19.12 -9.20 16.39
N ILE A 398 18.99 -10.48 16.71
CA ILE A 398 17.98 -11.05 17.60
C ILE A 398 18.54 -12.32 18.23
N GLY A 399 18.17 -12.61 19.48
CA GLY A 399 18.62 -13.76 20.23
C GLY A 399 17.47 -14.53 20.87
N LEU A 400 17.68 -15.84 21.00
CA LEU A 400 16.86 -16.76 21.78
C LEU A 400 17.72 -17.43 22.84
N LEU A 401 17.29 -17.34 24.10
CA LEU A 401 17.98 -17.90 25.25
C LEU A 401 17.07 -18.89 25.96
N PRO A 402 17.55 -20.08 26.36
CA PRO A 402 16.76 -20.98 27.18
C PRO A 402 16.47 -20.35 28.54
N ASP A 403 15.27 -20.58 29.07
CA ASP A 403 14.95 -20.20 30.44
C ASP A 403 15.88 -20.89 31.45
N LYS A 404 16.16 -20.22 32.57
CA LYS A 404 17.09 -20.72 33.57
C LYS A 404 16.51 -21.91 34.34
N ASP A 405 15.21 -21.88 34.60
CA ASP A 405 14.51 -22.84 35.46
C ASP A 405 13.76 -23.88 34.62
N ASP A 406 13.19 -23.49 33.47
CA ASP A 406 12.42 -24.35 32.56
C ASP A 406 12.93 -24.32 31.09
N PRO A 407 14.19 -24.69 30.82
CA PRO A 407 14.82 -24.54 29.49
C PRO A 407 14.14 -25.33 28.37
N ASP A 408 13.43 -26.43 28.71
CA ASP A 408 12.71 -27.27 27.74
C ASP A 408 11.32 -26.72 27.36
N LYS A 409 10.79 -25.75 28.14
CA LYS A 409 9.42 -25.23 27.97
C LYS A 409 9.38 -23.76 27.61
N ILE A 410 10.39 -23.00 28.01
CA ILE A 410 10.39 -21.54 27.87
C ILE A 410 11.69 -21.09 27.21
N THR A 411 11.55 -20.22 26.22
CA THR A 411 12.68 -19.52 25.59
C THR A 411 12.45 -18.01 25.68
N TRP A 412 13.50 -17.28 26.00
CA TRP A 412 13.52 -15.82 26.05
C TRP A 412 14.01 -15.25 24.73
N LEU A 413 13.19 -14.42 24.09
CA LEU A 413 13.60 -13.55 23.02
C LEU A 413 14.26 -12.31 23.62
N ASN A 414 15.52 -12.09 23.27
CA ASN A 414 16.34 -11.00 23.77
C ASN A 414 17.24 -10.47 22.63
N THR A 415 18.11 -9.51 22.91
CA THR A 415 19.13 -8.99 21.96
C THR A 415 18.53 -8.51 20.65
N PHE A 416 17.30 -7.99 20.70
CA PHE A 416 16.61 -7.55 19.49
C PHE A 416 16.98 -6.11 19.19
N SER A 417 17.58 -5.87 18.03
CA SER A 417 18.01 -4.54 17.61
C SER A 417 18.10 -4.41 16.10
N VAL A 418 17.79 -3.22 15.60
CA VAL A 418 17.97 -2.83 14.20
C VAL A 418 18.58 -1.43 14.19
N ALA A 419 19.65 -1.26 13.43
CA ALA A 419 20.36 0.01 13.29
C ALA A 419 19.36 1.13 12.97
N LYS A 420 19.45 2.26 13.68
CA LYS A 420 18.50 3.38 13.53
C LYS A 420 18.29 3.82 12.08
N SER A 421 19.37 3.88 11.28
CA SER A 421 19.34 4.24 9.86
C SER A 421 18.67 3.21 8.94
N LYS A 422 18.42 2.00 9.45
CA LYS A 422 17.87 0.84 8.74
C LYS A 422 16.48 0.43 9.25
N ARG A 423 15.94 1.13 10.26
CA ARG A 423 14.57 0.90 10.75
C ARG A 423 13.54 1.27 9.67
N GLY A 424 12.38 0.60 9.72
CA GLY A 424 11.36 0.70 8.65
C GLY A 424 11.69 -0.09 7.38
N ARG A 425 12.84 -0.79 7.34
CA ARG A 425 13.28 -1.60 6.19
C ARG A 425 13.12 -3.10 6.38
N LYS A 426 12.13 -3.52 7.19
CA LYS A 426 11.75 -4.92 7.45
C LYS A 426 12.85 -5.86 7.95
N ILE A 427 14.03 -5.34 8.30
CA ILE A 427 15.10 -6.13 8.89
C ILE A 427 14.62 -6.75 10.20
N GLY A 428 13.95 -5.97 11.05
CA GLY A 428 13.40 -6.44 12.32
C GLY A 428 12.36 -7.56 12.17
N SER A 429 11.42 -7.41 11.24
CA SER A 429 10.42 -8.45 10.95
C SER A 429 11.06 -9.73 10.45
N ARG A 430 11.99 -9.64 9.50
CA ARG A 430 12.70 -10.83 8.99
C ARG A 430 13.56 -11.52 10.07
N LEU A 431 14.15 -10.75 10.98
CA LEU A 431 14.88 -11.29 12.15
C LEU A 431 13.90 -12.00 13.10
N MET A 432 12.76 -11.38 13.40
CA MET A 432 11.69 -11.96 14.22
C MET A 432 11.20 -13.29 13.63
N ASP A 433 10.91 -13.34 12.33
CA ASP A 433 10.47 -14.55 11.63
C ASP A 433 11.51 -15.66 11.74
N ALA A 434 12.80 -15.33 11.52
CA ALA A 434 13.89 -16.29 11.63
C ALA A 434 14.04 -16.86 13.05
N ALA A 435 13.93 -16.01 14.07
CA ALA A 435 14.02 -16.42 15.46
C ALA A 435 12.80 -17.27 15.86
N VAL A 436 11.59 -16.76 15.68
CA VAL A 436 10.34 -17.43 16.11
C VAL A 436 10.17 -18.77 15.41
N SER A 437 10.52 -18.88 14.12
CA SER A 437 10.46 -20.16 13.39
C SER A 437 11.45 -21.21 13.90
N ALA A 438 12.48 -20.80 14.65
CA ALA A 438 13.48 -21.70 15.23
C ALA A 438 13.17 -22.14 16.67
N VAL A 439 12.10 -21.60 17.26
CA VAL A 439 11.63 -21.96 18.61
C VAL A 439 11.09 -23.39 18.61
N LYS A 440 11.44 -24.15 19.66
CA LYS A 440 11.01 -25.54 19.86
C LYS A 440 10.32 -25.79 21.20
N THR A 441 10.15 -24.73 21.99
CA THR A 441 9.59 -24.75 23.34
C THR A 441 8.12 -24.34 23.28
N ASP A 442 7.36 -24.66 24.33
CA ASP A 442 5.93 -24.36 24.41
C ASP A 442 5.62 -22.85 24.40
N ARG A 443 6.57 -22.03 24.87
CA ARG A 443 6.39 -20.59 25.02
C ARG A 443 7.65 -19.78 24.72
N VAL A 444 7.43 -18.60 24.15
CA VAL A 444 8.45 -17.55 24.02
C VAL A 444 8.08 -16.38 24.91
N ARG A 445 9.04 -15.86 25.67
CA ARG A 445 8.87 -14.66 26.50
C ARG A 445 9.84 -13.56 26.09
N LEU A 446 9.47 -12.32 26.32
CA LEU A 446 10.38 -11.18 26.21
C LEU A 446 10.02 -10.11 27.24
N VAL A 447 11.01 -9.28 27.56
CA VAL A 447 10.84 -8.03 28.31
C VAL A 447 11.19 -6.87 27.40
N THR A 448 10.41 -5.80 27.47
CA THR A 448 10.65 -4.57 26.71
C THR A 448 10.31 -3.36 27.57
N LEU A 449 10.89 -2.22 27.23
CA LEU A 449 10.59 -0.95 27.88
C LEU A 449 9.27 -0.36 27.35
N GLY A 450 8.65 0.47 28.18
CA GLY A 450 7.34 1.09 27.99
C GLY A 450 7.35 2.59 28.24
N GLY A 451 6.36 3.05 29.01
CA GLY A 451 6.23 4.45 29.38
C GLY A 451 7.36 4.90 30.29
N HIS A 452 7.97 6.03 29.95
CA HIS A 452 8.93 6.74 30.78
C HIS A 452 8.22 7.84 31.59
N SER A 453 8.68 8.13 32.82
CA SER A 453 8.06 9.12 33.73
C SER A 453 7.93 10.53 33.13
N GLU A 454 8.81 10.87 32.19
CA GLU A 454 8.80 12.14 31.44
C GLU A 454 7.88 12.13 30.21
N GLY A 455 7.01 11.13 30.07
CA GLY A 455 5.98 11.05 29.03
C GLY A 455 6.47 10.53 27.67
N ILE A 456 7.68 9.99 27.59
CA ILE A 456 8.22 9.36 26.38
C ILE A 456 7.81 7.89 26.33
N ASP A 457 7.37 7.43 25.17
CA ASP A 457 7.18 6.00 24.91
C ASP A 457 8.45 5.37 24.34
N VAL A 458 9.14 4.60 25.18
CA VAL A 458 10.43 3.96 24.84
C VAL A 458 10.15 2.60 24.20
N MET A 459 10.77 2.27 23.07
CA MET A 459 10.59 1.00 22.33
C MET A 459 9.19 0.75 21.70
N GLY A 460 8.35 1.78 21.54
CA GLY A 460 6.99 1.62 21.00
C GLY A 460 6.88 0.89 19.67
N LEU A 461 7.80 1.16 18.72
CA LEU A 461 7.84 0.47 17.43
C LEU A 461 8.16 -1.03 17.55
N ALA A 462 9.00 -1.42 18.50
CA ALA A 462 9.33 -2.83 18.72
C ALA A 462 8.11 -3.58 19.28
N ARG A 463 7.33 -2.93 20.15
CA ARG A 463 6.12 -3.54 20.73
C ARG A 463 5.03 -3.81 19.71
N LEU A 464 4.81 -2.87 18.77
CA LEU A 464 3.90 -3.12 17.63
C LEU A 464 4.31 -4.35 16.83
N LEU A 465 5.62 -4.59 16.67
CA LEU A 465 6.12 -5.78 16.00
C LEU A 465 5.87 -7.05 16.82
N TYR A 466 6.04 -7.02 18.14
CA TYR A 466 5.75 -8.15 19.02
C TYR A 466 4.27 -8.53 18.96
N GLU A 467 3.37 -7.56 19.12
CA GLU A 467 1.92 -7.76 19.10
C GLU A 467 1.46 -8.32 17.73
N LYS A 468 1.97 -7.77 16.62
CA LYS A 468 1.73 -8.30 15.27
C LYS A 468 2.18 -9.76 15.11
N ASN A 469 3.21 -10.17 15.85
CA ASN A 469 3.73 -11.54 15.84
C ASN A 469 3.04 -12.45 16.86
N GLY A 470 1.92 -12.03 17.46
CA GLY A 470 1.10 -12.86 18.36
C GLY A 470 1.63 -12.92 19.80
N PHE A 471 2.52 -12.00 20.19
CA PHE A 471 2.88 -11.86 21.60
C PHE A 471 1.82 -11.06 22.34
N ALA A 472 1.39 -11.55 23.50
CA ALA A 472 0.45 -10.90 24.39
C ALA A 472 1.15 -10.44 25.67
N ARG A 473 0.86 -9.21 26.10
CA ARG A 473 1.36 -8.70 27.38
C ARG A 473 0.68 -9.41 28.55
N TYR A 474 1.46 -9.96 29.48
CA TYR A 474 0.93 -10.67 30.66
C TYR A 474 1.33 -10.05 31.99
N LYS A 475 2.34 -9.17 32.03
CA LYS A 475 2.80 -8.48 33.24
C LYS A 475 3.39 -7.11 32.87
N SER A 476 3.30 -6.17 33.80
CA SER A 476 4.02 -4.89 33.74
C SER A 476 4.47 -4.48 35.14
N GLU A 477 5.61 -3.81 35.25
CA GLU A 477 6.11 -3.24 36.50
C GLU A 477 6.87 -1.95 36.22
N THR A 478 6.74 -0.96 37.11
CA THR A 478 7.45 0.30 37.01
C THR A 478 8.68 0.25 37.90
N VAL A 479 9.85 0.54 37.34
CA VAL A 479 11.14 0.49 38.04
C VAL A 479 11.85 1.84 37.98
N SER A 480 12.77 2.09 38.92
CA SER A 480 13.68 3.22 38.84
C SER A 480 14.56 3.11 37.60
N TYR A 481 14.80 4.24 36.94
CA TYR A 481 15.46 4.27 35.64
C TYR A 481 16.33 5.52 35.52
N GLY A 482 17.51 5.50 36.14
CA GLY A 482 18.35 6.69 36.32
C GLY A 482 18.17 7.33 37.71
N HIS A 483 18.47 8.62 37.84
CA HIS A 483 18.50 9.27 39.16
C HIS A 483 17.12 9.62 39.73
N GLU A 484 16.23 10.21 38.91
CA GLU A 484 14.92 10.72 39.35
C GLU A 484 13.76 10.24 38.46
N THR A 485 14.04 9.31 37.56
CA THR A 485 13.14 8.87 36.50
C THR A 485 12.73 7.41 36.69
N THR A 486 11.58 7.04 36.12
CA THR A 486 11.07 5.65 36.17
C THR A 486 10.67 5.17 34.78
N ILE A 487 10.74 3.86 34.56
CA ILE A 487 10.30 3.24 33.30
C ILE A 487 9.43 2.01 33.57
N ASP A 488 8.49 1.76 32.68
CA ASP A 488 7.71 0.53 32.68
C ASP A 488 8.47 -0.61 31.99
N LEU A 489 8.71 -1.69 32.72
CA LEU A 489 9.07 -3.00 32.17
C LEU A 489 7.79 -3.74 31.79
N LEU A 490 7.68 -4.11 30.52
CA LEU A 490 6.53 -4.79 29.95
C LEU A 490 6.92 -6.21 29.55
N TYR A 491 6.18 -7.19 30.05
CA TYR A 491 6.42 -8.60 29.82
C TYR A 491 5.42 -9.16 28.83
N TYR A 492 5.94 -9.81 27.80
CA TYR A 492 5.15 -10.42 26.73
C TYR A 492 5.41 -11.93 26.67
N GLU A 493 4.37 -12.69 26.33
CA GLU A 493 4.50 -14.11 26.02
C GLU A 493 3.75 -14.47 24.73
N LYS A 494 4.27 -15.48 24.02
CA LYS A 494 3.63 -16.15 22.90
C LYS A 494 3.59 -17.64 23.17
N ILE A 495 2.41 -18.24 23.03
CA ILE A 495 2.24 -19.70 23.03
C ILE A 495 2.50 -20.18 21.59
N MET A 496 3.37 -21.19 21.45
CA MET A 496 3.87 -21.67 20.16
C MET A 496 2.99 -22.70 19.49
#